data_AF-A0A442WQJ3-F1
#
_entry.id   AF-A0A442WQJ3-F1
#
_cell.length_a   1.000
_cell.length_b   1.000
_cell.length_c   1.000
_cell.angle_alpha   90.00
_cell.angle_beta   90.00
_cell.angle_gamma   90.00
#
_symmetry.space_group_name_H-M   'P 1'
#
loop_
_entity.id
_entity.type
_entity.pdbx_description
1 polymer ?
#
loop_
_entity_poly.entity_id
_entity_poly.type
_entity_poly.pdbx_seq_one_letter_code
_entity_poly.pdbx_strand_id
1 'polypeptide(L)'
;MRPENARHEVFAQALSKGKSQAKAYAEAGYKPSVALASRLATNTIVMTRVAELQAEAAQKATDALSFEAVDLFRRFERDIAEGRW
;
A
#
# COMPACT_ATOMS: atom_id res chain seq x y z
N MET A 1 -12.10 2.72 -7.87
CA MET A 1 -12.74 1.84 -8.87
C MET A 1 -11.99 0.53 -8.89
N ARG A 2 -12.68 -0.57 -8.58
CA ARG A 2 -12.07 -1.89 -8.53
C ARG A 2 -12.08 -2.55 -9.92
N PRO A 3 -10.99 -3.18 -10.38
CA PRO A 3 -11.00 -3.98 -11.59
C PRO A 3 -11.97 -5.16 -11.46
N GLU A 4 -12.76 -5.42 -12.51
CA GLU A 4 -13.66 -6.58 -12.56
C GLU A 4 -12.89 -7.90 -12.64
N ASN A 5 -11.71 -7.88 -13.26
CA ASN A 5 -10.84 -9.05 -13.35
C ASN A 5 -10.00 -9.20 -12.08
N ALA A 6 -10.18 -10.32 -11.38
CA ALA A 6 -9.42 -10.65 -10.18
C ALA A 6 -7.89 -10.61 -10.40
N ARG A 7 -7.39 -11.00 -11.59
CA ARG A 7 -5.96 -10.92 -11.91
C ARG A 7 -5.47 -9.47 -12.05
N HIS A 8 -6.30 -8.56 -12.55
CA HIS A 8 -5.97 -7.12 -12.57
C HIS A 8 -5.91 -6.55 -11.15
N GLU A 9 -6.80 -7.00 -10.26
CA GLU A 9 -6.74 -6.61 -8.84
C GLU A 9 -5.43 -7.10 -8.19
N VAL A 10 -5.05 -8.36 -8.38
CA VAL A 10 -3.76 -8.90 -7.87
C VAL A 10 -2.57 -8.13 -8.45
N PHE A 11 -2.62 -7.82 -9.75
CA PHE A 11 -1.60 -7.01 -10.41
C PHE A 11 -1.50 -5.60 -9.81
N ALA A 12 -2.63 -4.93 -9.59
CA ALA A 12 -2.67 -3.60 -8.96
C ALA A 12 -2.13 -3.62 -7.52
N GLN A 13 -2.48 -4.65 -6.73
CA GLN A 13 -1.95 -4.83 -5.38
C GLN A 13 -0.43 -5.10 -5.36
N ALA A 14 0.08 -5.82 -6.35
CA ALA A 14 1.52 -6.05 -6.48
C ALA A 14 2.27 -4.75 -6.86
N LEU A 15 1.71 -3.95 -7.77
CA LEU A 15 2.27 -2.65 -8.15
C LEU A 15 2.24 -1.64 -7.00
N SER A 16 1.15 -1.57 -6.22
CA SER A 16 1.07 -0.64 -5.08
C SER A 16 2.12 -0.93 -4.00
N LYS A 17 2.57 -2.19 -3.91
CA LYS A 17 3.67 -2.64 -3.05
C LYS A 17 5.08 -2.40 -3.64
N GLY A 18 5.18 -1.72 -4.78
CA GLY A 18 6.45 -1.37 -5.44
C GLY A 18 7.09 -2.50 -6.24
N LYS A 19 6.35 -3.59 -6.56
CA LYS A 19 6.90 -4.65 -7.41
C LYS A 19 7.04 -4.18 -8.85
N SER A 20 8.03 -4.71 -9.57
CA SER A 20 8.17 -4.46 -11.00
C SER A 20 6.97 -5.01 -11.78
N GLN A 21 6.64 -4.39 -12.92
CA GLN A 21 5.52 -4.81 -13.77
C GLN A 21 5.61 -6.29 -14.13
N ALA A 22 6.79 -6.78 -14.53
CA ALA A 22 6.98 -8.18 -14.88
C ALA A 22 6.70 -9.14 -13.70
N LYS A 23 7.15 -8.78 -12.48
CA LYS A 23 6.91 -9.58 -11.27
C LYS A 23 5.44 -9.55 -10.87
N ALA A 24 4.82 -8.36 -10.88
CA ALA A 24 3.39 -8.21 -10.62
C ALA A 24 2.54 -9.03 -11.61
N TYR A 25 2.92 -9.06 -12.88
CA TYR A 25 2.21 -9.80 -13.93
C TYR A 25 2.29 -11.31 -13.72
N ALA A 26 3.48 -11.81 -13.36
CA ALA A 26 3.68 -13.22 -13.01
C ALA A 26 2.90 -13.61 -11.74
N GLU A 27 2.90 -12.76 -10.70
CA GLU A 27 2.17 -13.00 -9.46
C GLU A 27 0.65 -12.99 -9.64
N ALA A 28 0.14 -12.21 -10.60
CA ALA A 28 -1.26 -12.22 -11.02
C ALA A 28 -1.64 -13.51 -11.80
N GLY A 29 -0.70 -14.43 -12.03
CA GLY A 29 -0.93 -15.71 -12.70
C GLY A 29 -0.95 -15.62 -14.22
N TYR A 30 -0.39 -14.56 -14.80
CA TYR A 30 -0.21 -14.47 -16.25
C TYR A 30 1.07 -15.17 -16.71
N LYS A 31 1.07 -15.62 -17.97
CA LYS A 31 2.29 -16.07 -18.64
C LYS A 31 3.28 -14.91 -18.71
N PRO A 32 4.56 -15.10 -18.33
CA PRO A 32 5.55 -14.03 -18.34
C PRO A 32 5.63 -13.32 -19.70
N SER A 33 5.39 -12.01 -19.71
CA SER A 33 5.51 -11.16 -20.89
C SER A 33 5.66 -9.71 -20.48
N VAL A 34 6.83 -9.11 -20.78
CA VAL A 34 7.12 -7.71 -20.42
C VAL A 34 6.22 -6.74 -21.19
N ALA A 35 5.96 -7.00 -22.47
CA ALA A 35 5.10 -6.15 -23.30
C ALA A 35 3.65 -6.12 -22.79
N LEU A 36 3.10 -7.27 -22.39
CA LEU A 36 1.74 -7.33 -21.84
C LEU A 36 1.67 -6.74 -20.43
N ALA A 37 2.69 -6.96 -19.61
CA ALA A 37 2.80 -6.35 -18.29
C ALA A 37 2.82 -4.81 -18.38
N SER A 38 3.62 -4.26 -19.30
CA SER A 38 3.71 -2.83 -19.56
C SER A 38 2.36 -2.25 -20.03
N ARG A 39 1.69 -2.92 -20.97
CA ARG A 39 0.33 -2.52 -21.41
C ARG A 39 -0.69 -2.54 -20.29
N LEU A 40 -0.64 -3.53 -19.40
CA LEU A 40 -1.56 -3.60 -18.27
C LEU A 40 -1.25 -2.52 -17.22
N ALA A 41 0.02 -2.16 -17.04
CA ALA A 41 0.43 -1.10 -16.14
C ALA A 41 -0.03 0.30 -16.61
N THR A 42 -0.29 0.49 -17.90
CA THR A 42 -0.86 1.73 -18.44
C THR A 42 -2.40 1.73 -18.46
N ASN A 43 -3.05 0.66 -18.02
CA ASN A 43 -4.51 0.60 -17.97
C ASN A 43 -5.06 1.54 -16.88
N THR A 44 -5.96 2.45 -17.24
CA THR A 44 -6.50 3.46 -16.34
C THR A 44 -7.16 2.86 -15.09
N ILE A 45 -7.94 1.79 -15.22
CA ILE A 45 -8.63 1.16 -14.08
C ILE A 45 -7.60 0.58 -13.09
N VAL A 46 -6.55 -0.06 -13.61
CA VAL A 46 -5.45 -0.58 -12.79
C VAL A 46 -4.71 0.56 -12.09
N MET A 47 -4.36 1.63 -12.81
CA MET A 47 -3.65 2.77 -12.25
C MET A 47 -4.47 3.50 -11.17
N THR A 48 -5.76 3.73 -11.42
CA THR A 48 -6.67 4.29 -10.42
C THR A 48 -6.69 3.43 -9.17
N ARG A 49 -6.76 2.10 -9.33
CA ARG A 49 -6.75 1.19 -8.17
C ARG A 49 -5.42 1.22 -7.42
N VAL A 50 -4.29 1.31 -8.11
CA VAL A 50 -2.97 1.46 -7.48
C VAL A 50 -2.91 2.73 -6.61
N ALA A 51 -3.40 3.86 -7.15
CA ALA A 51 -3.43 5.13 -6.42
C ALA A 51 -4.31 5.04 -5.16
N GLU A 52 -5.48 4.41 -5.27
CA GLU A 52 -6.37 4.17 -4.11
C GLU A 52 -5.67 3.35 -3.02
N LEU A 53 -5.02 2.24 -3.40
CA LEU A 53 -4.30 1.38 -2.46
C LEU A 53 -3.16 2.11 -1.77
N GLN A 54 -2.44 2.98 -2.49
CA GLN A 54 -1.37 3.79 -1.92
C GLN A 54 -1.91 4.87 -0.97
N ALA A 55 -3.03 5.50 -1.31
CA ALA A 55 -3.69 6.46 -0.43
C ALA A 55 -4.20 5.79 0.86
N GLU A 56 -4.83 4.63 0.75
CA GLU A 56 -5.27 3.82 1.90
C GLU A 56 -4.09 3.44 2.80
N ALA A 57 -2.94 3.05 2.22
CA ALA A 57 -1.74 2.72 2.97
C ALA A 57 -1.13 3.94 3.67
N ALA A 58 -1.08 5.10 2.99
CA ALA A 58 -0.57 6.35 3.55
C ALA A 58 -1.43 6.84 4.71
N GLN A 59 -2.75 6.75 4.59
CA GLN A 59 -3.67 7.10 5.68
C GLN A 59 -3.43 6.21 6.90
N LYS A 60 -3.36 4.89 6.72
CA LYS A 60 -3.08 3.95 7.83
C LYS A 60 -1.75 4.22 8.51
N ALA A 61 -0.71 4.56 7.74
CA ALA A 61 0.59 4.93 8.30
C ALA A 61 0.48 6.21 9.14
N THR A 62 -0.28 7.20 8.68
CA THR A 62 -0.52 8.46 9.40
C THR A 62 -1.27 8.23 10.70
N ASP A 63 -2.31 7.40 10.67
CA ASP A 63 -3.12 7.07 11.85
C ASP A 63 -2.27 6.35 12.91
N ALA A 64 -1.42 5.40 12.48
CA ALA A 64 -0.52 4.67 13.37
C ALA A 64 0.50 5.59 14.06
N LEU A 65 1.16 6.47 13.27
CA LEU A 65 2.11 7.45 13.81
C LEU A 65 1.43 8.42 14.80
N SER A 66 0.19 8.82 14.49
CA SER A 66 -0.58 9.71 15.36
C SER A 66 -0.92 9.04 16.70
N PHE A 67 -1.30 7.76 16.67
CA PHE A 67 -1.58 6.99 17.87
C PHE A 67 -0.33 6.82 18.75
N GLU A 68 0.81 6.48 18.15
CA GLU A 68 2.08 6.31 18.86
C GLU A 68 2.56 7.60 19.53
N ALA A 69 2.42 8.75 18.86
CA ALA A 69 2.80 10.05 19.42
C ALA A 69 2.00 10.40 20.68
N VAL A 70 0.68 10.14 20.67
CA VAL A 70 -0.19 10.36 21.85
C VAL A 70 0.19 9.43 22.99
N ASP A 71 0.49 8.16 22.70
CA ASP A 71 0.87 7.19 23.73
C ASP A 71 2.23 7.52 24.36
N LEU A 72 3.20 7.92 23.54
CA LEU A 72 4.51 8.39 24.00
C LEU A 72 4.36 9.61 24.94
N PHE A 73 3.52 10.57 24.55
CA PHE A 73 3.28 11.76 25.35
C PHE A 73 2.63 11.41 26.71
N ARG A 74 1.60 10.56 26.73
CA ARG A 74 0.98 10.09 27.98
C ARG A 74 1.95 9.33 28.87
N ARG A 75 2.82 8.52 28.29
CA ARG A 75 3.86 7.80 29.03
C ARG A 75 4.85 8.78 29.65
N PHE A 76 5.27 9.78 28.89
CA PHE A 76 6.15 10.83 29.39
C PHE A 76 5.54 11.61 30.55
N GLU A 77 4.28 12.06 30.43
CA GLU A 77 3.56 12.73 31.52
C GLU A 77 3.49 11.87 32.79
N ARG A 78 3.25 10.57 32.62
CA ARG A 78 3.24 9.62 33.72
C ARG A 78 4.62 9.51 34.39
N ASP A 79 5.68 9.40 33.61
CA ASP A 79 7.04 9.26 34.15
C ASP A 79 7.50 10.52 34.90
N ILE A 80 7.09 11.71 34.45
CA ILE A 80 7.27 12.96 35.22
C ILE A 80 6.49 12.90 36.54
N ALA A 81 5.20 12.56 36.49
CA ALA A 81 4.34 12.52 37.69
C ALA A 81 4.84 11.52 38.74
N GLU A 82 5.47 10.42 38.28
CA GLU A 82 6.02 9.38 39.14
C GLU A 82 7.51 9.59 39.49
N GLY A 83 8.13 10.69 39.04
CA GLY A 83 9.53 11.04 39.37
C GLY A 83 10.56 10.03 38.86
N ARG A 84 10.27 9.34 37.74
CA ARG A 84 11.16 8.32 37.13
C ARG A 84 12.22 8.91 36.19
N TRP A 85 12.51 10.20 36.32
CA TRP A 85 13.43 10.97 35.48
C TRP A 85 14.40 11.80 36.32
#